data_AF-A0A9D7BID3-F1
#
_entry.id   AF-A0A9D7BID3-F1
#
_cell.length_a   1.000
_cell.length_b   1.000
_cell.length_c   1.000
_cell.angle_alpha   90.00
_cell.angle_beta   90.00
_cell.angle_gamma   90.00
#
_symmetry.space_group_name_H-M   'P 1'
#
loop_
_entity.id
_entity.type
_entity.pdbx_description
1 polymer ?
#
loop_
_entity_poly.entity_id
_entity_poly.type
_entity_poly.pdbx_seq_one_letter_code
_entity_poly.pdbx_strand_id
1 'polypeptide(L)'
;MRILHFSDAHFGSKDNGFGDYESTHYYIDEVTRKSDPNVILNLLKTKFKPNQIDLIVDSGDIGWSGVKDDYDLAIPLYEGLMKYFKDATIVIIPGNHDVQFSKIESKDKQDNYLNFIKKLYGKKNSILTFHFMKTKIGIP
;
A
#
# COMPACT_ATOMS: atom_id res chain seq x y z
N MET A 1 7.42 23.10 2.82
CA MET A 1 6.62 21.90 2.53
C MET A 1 7.41 21.00 1.58
N ARG A 2 7.68 19.77 1.98
CA ARG A 2 8.37 18.73 1.22
C ARG A 2 7.48 17.50 1.16
N ILE A 3 7.29 17.00 -0.05
CA ILE A 3 6.38 15.90 -0.35
C ILE A 3 7.23 14.71 -0.79
N LEU A 4 7.01 13.55 -0.16
CA LEU A 4 7.45 12.26 -0.67
C LEU A 4 6.27 11.64 -1.42
N HIS A 5 6.44 11.36 -2.71
CA HIS A 5 5.41 10.78 -3.55
C HIS A 5 5.91 9.46 -4.13
N PHE A 6 5.12 8.40 -4.01
CA PHE A 6 5.35 7.13 -4.69
C PHE A 6 4.02 6.50 -5.12
N SER A 7 4.11 5.50 -5.99
CA SER A 7 2.98 4.86 -6.66
C SER A 7 3.42 3.47 -7.13
N ASP A 8 2.46 2.63 -7.49
CA ASP A 8 2.68 1.38 -8.22
C ASP A 8 3.59 0.40 -7.47
N ALA A 9 3.47 0.35 -6.14
CA ALA A 9 4.27 -0.53 -5.30
C ALA A 9 3.99 -2.01 -5.57
N HIS A 10 2.73 -2.35 -5.93
CA HIS A 10 2.28 -3.66 -6.38
C HIS A 10 2.84 -4.80 -5.53
N PHE A 11 2.69 -4.70 -4.20
CA PHE A 11 2.98 -5.78 -3.28
C PHE A 11 2.20 -7.02 -3.68
N GLY A 12 2.93 -8.12 -3.85
CA GLY A 12 2.37 -9.40 -4.22
C GLY A 12 3.39 -10.27 -4.91
N SER A 13 3.02 -11.54 -5.06
CA SER A 13 3.87 -12.53 -5.71
C SER A 13 3.14 -13.21 -6.85
N LYS A 14 3.89 -13.67 -7.85
CA LYS A 14 3.37 -14.46 -8.97
C LYS A 14 4.03 -15.83 -8.93
N ASP A 15 3.23 -16.86 -9.18
CA ASP A 15 3.73 -18.22 -9.41
C ASP A 15 4.67 -18.19 -10.64
N ASN A 16 5.90 -18.65 -10.46
CA ASN A 16 6.90 -18.71 -11.52
C ASN A 16 6.77 -19.98 -12.40
N GLY A 17 5.76 -20.81 -12.16
CA GLY A 17 5.49 -22.05 -12.90
C GLY A 17 6.28 -23.25 -12.38
N PHE A 18 7.11 -23.07 -11.35
CA PHE A 18 7.88 -24.13 -10.68
C PHE A 18 7.37 -24.41 -9.26
N GLY A 19 6.21 -23.85 -8.89
CA GLY A 19 5.65 -23.95 -7.54
C GLY A 19 6.32 -23.02 -6.53
N ASP A 20 7.05 -22.02 -7.00
CA ASP A 20 7.62 -20.95 -6.18
C ASP A 20 6.99 -19.60 -6.54
N TYR A 21 7.00 -18.68 -5.58
CA TYR A 21 6.32 -17.39 -5.69
C TYR A 21 7.36 -16.28 -5.71
N GLU A 22 7.50 -15.64 -6.87
CA GLU A 22 8.43 -14.52 -7.05
C GLU A 22 7.72 -13.18 -6.82
N SER A 23 8.42 -12.25 -6.17
CA SER A 23 7.95 -10.87 -6.05
C SER A 23 7.68 -10.31 -7.44
N THR A 24 6.54 -9.64 -7.60
CA THR A 24 6.21 -8.96 -8.86
C THR A 24 7.03 -7.68 -9.08
N HIS A 25 7.75 -7.22 -8.05
CA HIS A 25 8.61 -6.02 -8.07
C HIS A 25 10.00 -6.21 -7.45
N TYR A 26 10.84 -5.21 -7.64
CA TYR A 26 12.26 -5.19 -7.23
C TYR A 26 12.51 -5.07 -5.71
N TYR A 27 11.47 -4.97 -4.88
CA TYR A 27 11.61 -4.87 -3.43
C TYR A 27 11.75 -6.27 -2.82
N ILE A 28 12.92 -6.88 -3.01
CA ILE A 28 13.20 -8.24 -2.56
C ILE A 28 14.33 -8.24 -1.53
N ASP A 29 14.25 -9.18 -0.60
CA ASP A 29 15.40 -9.58 0.19
C ASP A 29 16.41 -10.28 -0.72
N GLU A 30 17.65 -9.78 -0.78
CA GLU A 30 18.66 -10.25 -1.73
C GLU A 30 19.06 -11.72 -1.51
N VAL A 31 18.87 -12.24 -0.30
CA VAL A 31 19.25 -13.60 0.09
C VAL A 31 18.14 -14.59 -0.23
N THR A 32 16.92 -14.29 0.21
CA THR A 32 15.74 -15.17 0.09
C THR A 32 14.99 -14.97 -1.22
N ARG A 33 15.25 -13.87 -1.94
CA ARG A 33 14.56 -13.46 -3.18
C ARG A 33 13.06 -13.21 -3.02
N LYS A 34 12.56 -13.19 -1.79
CA LYS A 34 11.16 -12.93 -1.46
C LYS A 34 10.92 -11.43 -1.32
N SER A 35 9.67 -11.00 -1.50
CA SER A 35 9.26 -9.61 -1.30
C SER A 35 9.60 -9.14 0.12
N ASP A 36 10.35 -8.04 0.24
CA ASP A 36 10.64 -7.37 1.50
C ASP A 36 10.24 -5.88 1.42
N PRO A 37 9.10 -5.49 2.03
CA PRO A 37 8.66 -4.10 2.08
C PRO A 37 9.65 -3.16 2.79
N ASN A 38 10.54 -3.69 3.63
CA ASN A 38 11.49 -2.87 4.39
C ASN A 38 12.61 -2.31 3.52
N VAL A 39 12.86 -2.87 2.33
CA VAL A 39 13.87 -2.36 1.39
C VAL A 39 13.58 -0.90 1.03
N ILE A 40 12.31 -0.58 0.73
CA ILE A 40 11.88 0.79 0.42
C ILE A 40 12.10 1.70 1.62
N LEU A 41 11.62 1.29 2.80
CA LEU A 41 11.75 2.07 4.02
C LEU A 41 13.22 2.37 4.35
N ASN A 42 14.09 1.36 4.24
CA ASN A 42 15.51 1.50 4.53
C ASN A 42 16.19 2.44 3.52
N LEU A 43 15.87 2.33 2.23
CA LEU A 43 16.36 3.25 1.21
C LEU A 43 15.95 4.70 1.55
N LEU A 44 14.70 4.93 1.92
CA LEU A 44 14.21 6.27 2.29
C LEU A 44 14.94 6.83 3.51
N LYS A 45 15.22 6.01 4.53
CA LYS A 45 15.98 6.41 5.73
C LYS A 45 17.41 6.82 5.43
N THR A 46 18.03 6.31 4.37
CA THR A 46 19.38 6.76 3.96
C THR A 46 19.36 8.13 3.29
N LYS A 47 18.23 8.53 2.70
CA LYS A 47 18.10 9.78 1.95
C LYS A 47 17.46 10.92 2.74
N PHE A 48 16.57 10.61 3.67
CA PHE A 48 15.76 11.60 4.37
C PHE A 48 15.81 11.40 5.88
N LYS A 49 15.93 12.50 6.63
CA LYS A 49 15.79 12.54 8.09
C LYS A 49 14.31 12.53 8.48
N PRO A 50 13.95 12.09 9.71
CA PRO A 50 12.57 11.99 10.20
C PRO A 50 11.69 13.24 10.02
N ASN A 51 12.29 14.44 10.15
CA ASN A 51 11.58 15.73 10.13
C ASN A 51 11.72 16.47 8.79
N GLN A 52 12.19 15.81 7.73
CA GLN A 52 12.39 16.44 6.42
C GLN A 52 11.19 16.33 5.48
N ILE A 53 10.21 15.49 5.80
CA ILE A 53 9.03 15.25 4.97
C ILE A 53 7.81 15.75 5.74
N ASP A 54 7.00 16.58 5.09
CA ASP A 54 5.77 17.12 5.68
C ASP A 54 4.54 16.30 5.23
N LEU A 55 4.60 15.71 4.03
CA LEU A 55 3.52 14.93 3.43
C LEU A 55 4.09 13.73 2.66
N ILE A 56 3.49 12.57 2.87
CA ILE A 56 3.72 11.34 2.11
C ILE A 56 2.46 11.04 1.32
N VAL A 57 2.58 10.84 0.02
CA VAL A 57 1.47 10.45 -0.86
C VAL A 57 1.83 9.14 -1.53
N ASP A 58 0.95 8.16 -1.35
CA ASP A 58 0.89 6.96 -2.17
C ASP A 58 -0.32 7.05 -3.10
N SER A 59 -0.06 7.13 -4.41
CA SER A 59 -1.09 7.34 -5.43
C SER A 59 -1.74 6.05 -5.97
N GLY A 60 -1.43 4.89 -5.38
CA GLY A 60 -2.20 3.66 -5.63
C GLY A 60 -1.41 2.55 -6.28
N ASP A 61 -2.16 1.51 -6.66
CA ASP A 61 -1.65 0.20 -7.07
C ASP A 61 -0.70 -0.37 -6.03
N ILE A 62 -1.22 -0.43 -4.81
CA ILE A 62 -0.50 -0.93 -3.65
C ILE A 62 -0.40 -2.44 -3.73
N GLY A 63 -1.52 -3.13 -3.93
CA GLY A 63 -1.53 -4.57 -4.15
C GLY A 63 -1.36 -4.93 -5.61
N TRP A 64 -0.69 -6.04 -5.90
CA TRP A 64 -0.55 -6.57 -7.27
C TRP A 64 -1.89 -7.04 -7.85
N SER A 65 -2.66 -7.76 -7.05
CA SER A 65 -3.90 -8.40 -7.47
C SER A 65 -5.11 -7.94 -6.64
N GLY A 66 -4.88 -7.26 -5.53
CA GLY A 66 -5.91 -6.79 -4.60
C GLY A 66 -6.39 -7.89 -3.65
N VAL A 67 -5.62 -8.98 -3.49
CA VAL A 67 -5.90 -10.01 -2.50
C VAL A 67 -5.38 -9.59 -1.13
N LYS A 68 -5.90 -10.20 -0.07
CA LYS A 68 -5.50 -9.91 1.31
C LYS A 68 -3.99 -9.98 1.53
N ASP A 69 -3.33 -10.97 0.94
CA ASP A 69 -1.90 -11.23 1.17
C ASP A 69 -1.02 -10.12 0.59
N ASP A 70 -1.42 -9.50 -0.52
CA ASP A 70 -0.76 -8.32 -1.09
C ASP A 70 -0.67 -7.19 -0.05
N TYR A 71 -1.78 -6.92 0.64
CA TYR A 71 -1.84 -5.88 1.66
C TYR A 71 -1.12 -6.24 2.95
N ASP A 72 -1.17 -7.50 3.36
CA ASP A 72 -0.44 -7.97 4.54
C ASP A 72 1.08 -7.83 4.33
N LEU A 73 1.57 -8.05 3.10
CA LEU A 73 2.95 -7.76 2.71
C LEU A 73 3.25 -6.26 2.73
N ALA A 74 2.28 -5.40 2.42
CA ALA A 74 2.48 -3.96 2.34
C ALA A 74 2.54 -3.26 3.72
N ILE A 75 1.84 -3.79 4.73
CA ILE A 75 1.69 -3.19 6.07
C ILE A 75 3.02 -2.70 6.70
N PRO A 76 4.11 -3.50 6.74
CA PRO A 76 5.34 -3.10 7.40
C PRO A 76 5.96 -1.81 6.83
N LEU A 77 5.80 -1.57 5.51
CA LEU A 77 6.25 -0.32 4.89
C LEU A 77 5.51 0.88 5.50
N TYR A 78 4.18 0.86 5.47
CA TYR A 78 3.37 2.02 5.89
C TYR A 78 3.47 2.27 7.39
N GLU A 79 3.46 1.23 8.23
CA GLU A 79 3.73 1.37 9.66
C GLU A 79 5.12 1.96 9.90
N GLY A 80 6.11 1.52 9.13
CA GLY A 80 7.47 2.05 9.16
C GLY A 80 7.56 3.51 8.75
N LEU A 81 6.84 3.92 7.70
CA LEU A 81 6.75 5.31 7.24
C LEU A 81 6.09 6.19 8.30
N MET A 82 4.93 5.79 8.82
CA MET A 82 4.21 6.50 9.88
C MET A 82 5.05 6.65 11.16
N LYS A 83 5.85 5.62 11.49
CA LYS A 83 6.73 5.66 12.66
C LYS A 83 7.96 6.55 12.44
N TYR A 84 8.62 6.43 11.28
CA TYR A 84 9.86 7.14 11.00
C TYR A 84 9.62 8.62 10.69
N PHE A 85 8.62 8.92 9.87
CA PHE A 85 8.18 10.28 9.54
C PHE A 85 6.95 10.66 10.38
N LYS A 86 7.05 10.53 11.70
CA LYS A 86 5.93 10.69 12.66
C LYS A 86 5.17 12.02 12.57
N ASP A 87 5.83 13.07 12.09
CA ASP A 87 5.26 14.41 11.98
C ASP A 87 4.70 14.66 10.56
N ALA A 88 4.92 13.74 9.62
CA ALA A 88 4.38 13.83 8.27
C ALA A 88 2.93 13.36 8.22
N THR A 89 2.11 14.05 7.44
CA THR A 89 0.81 13.51 7.05
C THR A 89 1.02 12.43 5.99
N ILE A 90 0.32 11.31 6.07
CA ILE A 90 0.34 10.28 5.04
C ILE A 90 -1.03 10.16 4.39
N VAL A 91 -1.05 10.14 3.06
CA VAL A 91 -2.25 10.02 2.23
C VAL A 91 -2.05 8.81 1.33
N ILE A 92 -3.01 7.89 1.39
CA ILE A 92 -2.99 6.64 0.63
C ILE A 92 -4.26 6.61 -0.21
N ILE A 93 -4.10 6.46 -1.52
CA ILE A 93 -5.16 6.45 -2.52
C ILE A 93 -5.15 5.07 -3.17
N PRO A 94 -6.30 4.42 -3.39
CA PRO A 94 -6.32 3.15 -4.11
C PRO A 94 -6.09 3.36 -5.61
N GLY A 95 -5.38 2.44 -6.25
CA GLY A 95 -5.31 2.33 -7.72
C GLY A 95 -6.28 1.29 -8.27
N ASN A 96 -6.20 0.98 -9.57
CA ASN A 96 -7.07 0.02 -10.24
C ASN A 96 -6.81 -1.44 -9.85
N HIS A 97 -5.64 -1.74 -9.31
CA HIS A 97 -5.37 -3.06 -8.75
C HIS A 97 -6.02 -3.25 -7.37
N ASP A 98 -6.30 -2.15 -6.67
CA ASP A 98 -6.71 -2.17 -5.26
C ASP A 98 -8.21 -2.25 -5.02
N VAL A 99 -8.99 -1.54 -5.82
CA VAL A 99 -10.44 -1.42 -5.63
C VAL A 99 -11.19 -1.82 -6.87
N GLN A 100 -12.48 -2.09 -6.69
CA GLN A 100 -13.37 -2.43 -7.78
C GLN A 100 -13.66 -1.20 -8.66
N PHE A 101 -13.19 -1.20 -9.91
CA PHE A 101 -13.49 -0.17 -10.90
C PHE A 101 -14.69 -0.52 -11.78
N SER A 102 -14.98 -1.80 -11.95
CA SER A 102 -16.10 -2.29 -12.76
C SER A 102 -16.96 -3.29 -12.01
N LYS A 103 -18.26 -3.37 -12.32
CA LYS A 103 -19.21 -4.32 -11.69
C LYS A 103 -18.85 -5.80 -11.85
N ILE A 104 -17.89 -6.11 -12.73
CA ILE A 104 -17.47 -7.47 -13.07
C ILE A 104 -16.35 -7.94 -12.13
N GLU A 105 -15.63 -7.02 -11.49
CA GLU A 105 -14.55 -7.35 -10.56
C GLU A 105 -15.06 -7.89 -9.22
N SER A 106 -14.22 -8.67 -8.54
CA SER A 106 -14.57 -9.20 -7.22
C SER A 106 -14.72 -8.09 -6.19
N LYS A 107 -15.82 -8.14 -5.43
CA LYS A 107 -16.04 -7.27 -4.25
C LYS A 107 -14.95 -7.45 -3.20
N ASP A 108 -14.27 -8.60 -3.19
CA ASP A 108 -13.22 -8.90 -2.20
C ASP A 108 -12.06 -7.90 -2.26
N LYS A 109 -11.74 -7.36 -3.45
CA LYS A 109 -10.67 -6.35 -3.60
C LYS A 109 -10.96 -5.11 -2.75
N GLN A 110 -12.17 -4.58 -2.91
CA GLN A 110 -12.63 -3.42 -2.16
C GLN A 110 -12.57 -3.67 -0.66
N ASP A 111 -13.05 -4.84 -0.20
CA ASP A 111 -13.04 -5.19 1.22
C ASP A 111 -11.62 -5.38 1.76
N ASN A 112 -10.72 -5.99 0.99
CA ASN A 112 -9.32 -6.18 1.34
C ASN A 112 -8.60 -4.84 1.49
N TYR A 113 -8.75 -3.92 0.53
CA TYR A 113 -8.19 -2.58 0.61
C TYR A 113 -8.76 -1.80 1.83
N LEU A 114 -10.08 -1.88 2.06
CA LEU A 114 -10.69 -1.23 3.22
C LEU A 114 -10.18 -1.81 4.55
N ASN A 115 -9.95 -3.12 4.62
CA ASN A 115 -9.39 -3.77 5.79
C ASN A 115 -7.92 -3.36 6.02
N PHE A 116 -7.14 -3.24 4.96
CA PHE A 116 -5.79 -2.68 5.00
C PHE A 116 -5.77 -1.26 5.58
N ILE A 117 -6.58 -0.34 5.05
CA ILE A 117 -6.68 1.03 5.57
C ILE A 117 -7.15 1.05 7.04
N LYS A 118 -8.10 0.20 7.42
CA LYS A 118 -8.53 0.06 8.81
C LYS A 118 -7.43 -0.44 9.74
N LYS A 119 -6.55 -1.35 9.29
CA LYS A 119 -5.39 -1.81 10.07
C LYS A 119 -4.40 -0.67 10.32
N LEU A 120 -4.09 0.12 9.29
CA LEU A 120 -3.13 1.21 9.39
C LEU A 120 -3.62 2.39 10.25
N TYR A 121 -4.84 2.85 10.03
CA TYR A 121 -5.38 4.07 10.65
C TYR A 121 -6.28 3.81 11.86
N GLY A 122 -6.63 2.55 12.11
CA GLY A 122 -7.66 2.19 13.08
C GLY A 122 -9.07 2.66 12.68
N LYS A 123 -10.03 2.45 13.58
CA LYS A 123 -11.44 2.82 13.36
C LYS A 123 -11.69 4.33 13.33
N LYS A 124 -10.83 5.15 13.94
CA LYS A 124 -11.06 6.61 14.08
C LYS A 124 -10.55 7.45 12.90
N ASN A 125 -9.46 7.03 12.24
CA ASN A 125 -8.82 7.84 11.18
C ASN A 125 -9.10 7.33 9.76
N SER A 126 -9.79 6.20 9.59
CA SER A 126 -10.16 5.67 8.26
C SER A 126 -11.21 6.51 7.51
N ILE A 127 -11.88 7.44 8.20
CA ILE A 127 -13.05 8.19 7.67
C ILE A 127 -12.71 9.08 6.46
N LEU A 128 -11.48 9.59 6.35
CA LEU A 128 -11.08 10.47 5.23
C LEU A 128 -10.98 9.72 3.90
N THR A 129 -10.53 8.46 3.92
CA THR A 129 -10.48 7.60 2.72
C THR A 129 -11.87 7.16 2.26
N PHE A 130 -12.85 7.07 3.18
CA PHE A 130 -14.20 6.58 2.89
C PHE A 130 -15.11 7.56 2.15
N HIS A 131 -14.94 8.87 2.34
CA HIS A 131 -15.90 9.86 1.81
C HIS A 131 -15.90 9.94 0.27
N PHE A 132 -14.74 9.69 -0.37
CA PHE A 132 -14.61 9.73 -1.82
C PHE A 132 -15.09 8.45 -2.53
N MET A 133 -15.02 7.29 -1.87
CA MET A 133 -15.45 6.02 -2.49
C MET A 133 -16.97 5.84 -2.48
N LYS A 134 -17.67 6.25 -1.42
CA LYS A 134 -19.15 6.13 -1.35
C LYS A 134 -19.91 7.04 -2.31
N THR A 135 -19.36 8.21 -2.63
CA THR A 135 -20.10 9.25 -3.37
C THR A 135 -20.07 9.07 -4.89
N LYS A 136 -19.21 8.19 -5.44
CA LYS A 136 -19.11 7.97 -6.90
C LYS A 136 -19.44 6.58 -7.40
N ILE A 137 -19.48 5.53 -6.57
CA ILE A 137 -19.61 4.14 -7.06
C ILE A 137 -21.03 3.56 -6.93
N GLY A 138 -21.99 4.25 -6.30
CA GLY A 138 -23.38 3.77 -6.25
C GLY A 138 -23.51 2.37 -5.65
N ILE A 139 -22.68 2.07 -4.64
CA ILE A 139 -22.83 0.88 -3.81
C ILE A 139 -23.90 1.24 -2.77
N PRO A 140 -25.08 0.56 -2.75
CA PRO A 140 -26.10 0.80 -1.75
C PRO A 140 -25.60 0.57 -0.31
#